data_AF-A0A2M7FNR8-F1
#
_entry.id   AF-A0A2M7FNR8-F1
#
_cell.length_a   1.000
_cell.length_b   1.000
_cell.length_c   1.000
_cell.angle_alpha   90.00
_cell.angle_beta   90.00
_cell.angle_gamma   90.00
#
_symmetry.space_group_name_H-M   'P 1'
#
loop_
_entity.id
_entity.type
_entity.pdbx_description
1 polymer ?
#
loop_
_entity_poly.entity_id
_entity_poly.type
_entity_poly.pdbx_seq_one_letter_code
_entity_poly.pdbx_strand_id
1 'polypeptide(L)'
;MVENIKYQSKTNLILPFKVALMVSNGGRTPETNNHIKSLDKGPQNQIYAYDFRMDNTGKEKSLSDYGVYGIEVIAPGNGIIAQVVDGSFDCEPGDSDRSVGVGNMVIIDHKNGEYSLSCTVYANQGEWSNPDQIRANTF
;
A
#
# COMPACT_ATOMS: atom_id res chain seq x y z
N MET A 1 20.43 9.71 -12.84
CA MET A 1 19.63 9.76 -11.59
C MET A 1 18.29 10.37 -11.93
N VAL A 2 17.19 9.84 -11.41
CA VAL A 2 15.88 10.49 -11.59
C VAL A 2 15.93 11.78 -10.78
N GLU A 3 15.93 12.91 -11.46
CA GLU A 3 15.89 14.22 -10.82
C GLU A 3 14.62 14.33 -9.96
N ASN A 4 14.78 14.90 -8.76
CA ASN A 4 13.77 15.29 -7.79
C ASN A 4 12.31 15.12 -8.23
N ILE A 5 11.56 14.30 -7.49
CA ILE A 5 10.14 14.08 -7.70
C ILE A 5 9.35 15.37 -7.40
N LYS A 6 9.03 16.14 -8.45
CA LYS A 6 8.32 17.43 -8.34
C LYS A 6 6.81 17.32 -8.40
N TYR A 7 6.26 16.19 -8.84
CA TYR A 7 4.81 16.04 -8.96
C TYR A 7 4.12 16.23 -7.59
N GLN A 8 3.00 16.94 -7.62
CA GLN A 8 2.13 17.14 -6.47
C GLN A 8 0.79 16.51 -6.78
N SER A 9 0.32 15.65 -5.88
CA SER A 9 -0.95 14.96 -6.04
C SER A 9 -2.10 15.97 -6.08
N LYS A 10 -3.02 15.76 -7.01
CA LYS A 10 -4.28 16.51 -7.15
C LYS A 10 -5.34 15.98 -6.19
N THR A 11 -5.28 14.68 -5.89
CA THR A 11 -6.17 14.00 -4.96
C THR A 11 -5.83 14.39 -3.54
N ASN A 12 -6.86 14.74 -2.76
CA ASN A 12 -6.70 14.90 -1.32
C ASN A 12 -6.54 13.52 -0.68
N LEU A 13 -5.30 13.13 -0.42
CA LEU A 13 -4.96 11.83 0.15
C LEU A 13 -4.79 11.93 1.67
N ILE A 14 -5.30 10.93 2.38
CA ILE A 14 -5.06 10.65 3.79
C ILE A 14 -4.15 9.43 3.93
N LEU A 15 -3.56 9.24 5.13
CA LEU A 15 -2.95 7.96 5.46
C LEU A 15 -4.04 6.89 5.56
N PRO A 16 -3.89 5.74 4.90
CA PRO A 16 -4.94 4.72 4.83
C PRO A 16 -5.03 3.85 6.10
N PHE A 17 -4.66 4.39 7.26
CA PHE A 17 -4.62 3.68 8.54
C PHE A 17 -5.12 4.58 9.67
N LYS A 18 -5.77 3.97 10.65
CA LYS A 18 -6.24 4.65 11.88
C LYS A 18 -5.21 4.65 13.01
N VAL A 19 -4.06 4.02 12.78
CA VAL A 19 -2.97 3.84 13.73
C VAL A 19 -1.70 4.47 13.17
N ALA A 20 -0.81 4.91 14.06
CA ALA A 20 0.49 5.42 13.66
C ALA A 20 1.40 4.26 13.21
N LEU A 21 1.96 4.38 12.01
CA LEU A 21 2.93 3.44 11.45
C LEU A 21 4.23 4.17 11.12
N MET A 22 5.35 3.45 11.14
CA MET A 22 6.63 3.96 10.66
C MET A 22 6.72 3.80 9.15
N VAL A 23 7.24 4.81 8.46
CA VAL A 23 7.65 4.72 7.06
C VAL A 23 9.03 4.06 7.00
N SER A 24 9.10 2.83 6.47
CA SER A 24 10.37 2.12 6.31
C SER A 24 11.05 2.34 4.96
N ASN A 25 10.28 2.72 3.95
CA ASN A 25 10.77 3.05 2.61
C ASN A 25 9.75 4.00 1.97
N GLY A 26 10.17 5.15 1.49
CA GLY A 26 9.27 6.16 0.95
C GLY A 26 9.85 7.57 1.10
N GLY A 27 9.08 8.57 0.69
CA GLY A 27 9.56 9.95 0.61
C GLY A 27 9.92 10.36 -0.82
N ARG A 28 10.50 11.56 -0.95
CA ARG A 28 10.71 12.23 -2.24
C ARG A 28 12.15 12.20 -2.74
N THR A 29 13.04 11.48 -2.04
CA THR A 29 14.47 11.44 -2.38
C THR A 29 14.99 10.00 -2.42
N PRO A 30 16.00 9.68 -3.26
CA PRO A 30 16.54 8.33 -3.37
C PRO A 30 17.15 7.79 -2.07
N GLU A 31 17.55 8.66 -1.14
CA GLU A 31 18.14 8.28 0.15
C GLU A 31 17.12 7.64 1.10
N THR A 32 15.83 7.94 0.91
CA THR A 32 14.73 7.46 1.76
C THR A 32 13.77 6.54 1.01
N ASN A 33 13.72 6.65 -0.32
CA ASN A 33 12.81 5.91 -1.17
C ASN A 33 13.57 5.08 -2.23
N ASN A 34 13.73 3.79 -1.95
CA ASN A 34 14.36 2.83 -2.84
C ASN A 34 13.52 2.51 -4.09
N HIS A 35 12.27 2.95 -4.15
CA HIS A 35 11.44 2.84 -5.35
C HIS A 35 11.87 3.85 -6.44
N ILE A 36 12.61 4.90 -6.08
CA ILE A 36 13.16 5.87 -7.03
C ILE A 36 14.34 5.25 -7.77
N LYS A 37 14.06 4.67 -8.93
CA LYS A 37 15.03 3.99 -9.79
C LYS A 37 15.13 4.68 -11.14
N SER A 38 16.30 4.65 -11.78
CA SER A 38 16.42 5.12 -13.16
C SER A 38 15.50 4.35 -14.11
N LEU A 39 15.14 4.97 -15.23
CA LEU A 39 14.17 4.45 -16.20
C LEU A 39 14.48 3.01 -16.65
N ASP A 40 15.75 2.63 -16.69
CA ASP A 40 16.25 1.33 -17.09
C ASP A 40 16.35 0.29 -15.94
N LYS A 41 16.08 0.69 -14.70
CA LYS A 41 16.35 -0.12 -13.49
C LYS A 41 15.10 -0.50 -12.70
N GLY A 42 13.91 -0.05 -13.07
CA GLY A 42 12.71 -0.48 -12.35
C GLY A 42 11.40 0.19 -12.74
N PRO A 43 10.30 -0.26 -12.11
CA PRO A 43 8.97 0.25 -12.35
C PRO A 43 8.86 1.72 -11.95
N GLN A 44 8.51 2.57 -12.91
CA GLN A 44 8.41 4.03 -12.68
C GLN A 44 7.08 4.44 -12.03
N ASN A 45 6.10 3.53 -11.99
CA ASN A 45 4.83 3.74 -11.31
C ASN A 45 4.91 3.59 -9.78
N GLN A 46 6.06 3.19 -9.22
CA GLN A 46 6.25 3.02 -7.78
C GLN A 46 7.07 4.13 -7.14
N ILE A 47 7.57 5.11 -7.90
CA ILE A 47 8.45 6.16 -7.36
C ILE A 47 7.79 7.04 -6.27
N TYR A 48 6.45 6.96 -6.12
CA TYR A 48 5.67 7.64 -5.08
C TYR A 48 5.20 6.69 -3.97
N ALA A 49 5.61 5.42 -3.99
CA ALA A 49 5.16 4.42 -3.03
C ALA A 49 5.77 4.62 -1.65
N TYR A 50 5.03 4.18 -0.64
CA TYR A 50 5.43 4.15 0.76
C TYR A 50 5.19 2.75 1.31
N ASP A 51 6.22 2.20 1.94
CA ASP A 51 6.16 0.94 2.66
C ASP A 51 6.08 1.27 4.16
N PHE A 52 5.03 0.80 4.81
CA PHE A 52 4.75 1.06 6.22
C PHE A 52 5.00 -0.18 7.07
N ARG A 53 5.45 0.02 8.31
CA ARG A 53 5.58 -1.06 9.29
C ARG A 53 5.30 -0.58 10.70
N MET A 54 4.99 -1.53 11.58
CA MET A 54 5.12 -1.34 13.03
C MET A 54 6.47 -1.87 13.51
N ASP A 55 6.92 -1.40 14.66
CA ASP A 55 8.07 -2.01 15.32
C ASP A 55 7.74 -3.45 15.73
N ASN A 56 8.76 -4.29 15.63
CA ASN A 56 8.71 -5.67 16.05
C ASN A 56 9.95 -5.99 16.88
N THR A 57 9.80 -6.98 17.76
CA THR A 57 10.85 -7.41 18.68
C THR A 57 11.82 -8.41 18.04
N GLY A 58 11.44 -8.97 16.89
CA GLY A 58 12.14 -10.06 16.22
C GLY A 58 11.87 -11.43 16.86
N LYS A 59 10.92 -11.51 17.80
CA LYS A 59 10.53 -12.75 18.50
C LYS A 59 9.18 -13.29 18.06
N GLU A 60 8.53 -12.59 17.14
CA GLU A 60 7.25 -12.96 16.54
C GLU A 60 7.41 -14.31 15.83
N LYS A 61 6.45 -15.22 16.05
CA LYS A 61 6.47 -16.59 15.50
C LYS A 61 5.25 -16.91 14.65
N SER A 62 4.21 -16.09 14.76
CA SER A 62 2.97 -16.19 14.02
C SER A 62 2.55 -14.82 13.51
N LEU A 63 1.70 -14.79 12.49
CA LEU A 63 1.11 -13.55 11.97
C LEU A 63 0.50 -12.67 13.07
N SER A 64 -0.25 -13.26 14.01
CA SER A 64 -0.88 -12.54 15.12
C SER A 64 0.09 -11.87 16.10
N ASP A 65 1.36 -12.25 16.11
CA ASP A 65 2.37 -11.61 16.95
C ASP A 65 2.81 -10.25 16.38
N TYR A 66 2.56 -9.99 15.09
CA TYR A 66 2.88 -8.72 14.45
C TYR A 66 1.75 -7.73 14.68
N GLY A 67 2.03 -6.61 15.35
CA GLY A 67 1.01 -5.59 15.63
C GLY A 67 0.37 -4.95 14.39
N VAL A 68 1.03 -5.04 13.24
CA VAL A 68 0.46 -4.60 11.96
C VAL A 68 -0.58 -5.60 11.43
N TYR A 69 -0.53 -6.87 11.85
CA TYR A 69 -1.44 -7.92 11.39
C TYR A 69 -2.90 -7.62 11.73
N GLY A 70 -3.76 -7.65 10.72
CA GLY A 70 -5.20 -7.42 10.87
C GLY A 70 -5.62 -5.97 11.10
N ILE A 71 -4.72 -4.98 10.98
CA ILE A 71 -5.14 -3.57 11.11
C ILE A 71 -6.11 -3.19 9.98
N GLU A 72 -7.05 -2.33 10.30
CA GLU A 72 -7.99 -1.78 9.33
C GLU A 72 -7.24 -0.89 8.33
N VAL A 73 -7.47 -1.14 7.03
CA VAL A 73 -6.98 -0.31 5.94
C VAL A 73 -8.19 0.37 5.30
N ILE A 74 -8.12 1.70 5.19
CA ILE A 74 -9.19 2.51 4.60
C ILE A 74 -8.73 3.16 3.31
N ALA A 75 -9.66 3.71 2.52
CA ALA A 75 -9.29 4.36 1.28
C ALA A 75 -8.43 5.60 1.54
N PRO A 76 -7.27 5.74 0.88
CA PRO A 76 -6.45 6.92 1.01
C PRO A 76 -7.11 8.15 0.38
N GLY A 77 -8.09 7.99 -0.51
CA GLY A 77 -8.77 9.12 -1.16
C GLY A 77 -10.10 8.69 -1.77
N ASN A 78 -10.95 9.68 -2.07
CA ASN A 78 -12.22 9.44 -2.76
C ASN A 78 -11.97 8.88 -4.17
N GLY A 79 -12.79 7.94 -4.61
CA GLY A 79 -12.66 7.39 -5.96
C GLY A 79 -13.61 6.23 -6.21
N ILE A 80 -13.27 5.44 -7.22
CA ILE A 80 -13.99 4.21 -7.60
C ILE A 80 -12.98 3.07 -7.63
N ILE A 81 -13.37 1.89 -7.16
CA ILE A 81 -12.54 0.69 -7.29
C ILE A 81 -12.36 0.37 -8.78
N ALA A 82 -11.11 0.43 -9.24
CA ALA A 82 -10.73 0.06 -10.59
C ALA A 82 -10.40 -1.44 -10.68
N GLN A 83 -9.78 -2.00 -9.64
CA GLN A 83 -9.41 -3.40 -9.58
C GLN A 83 -9.27 -3.90 -8.14
N VAL A 84 -9.61 -5.16 -7.93
CA VAL A 84 -9.40 -5.90 -6.68
C VAL A 84 -8.70 -7.20 -7.02
N VAL A 85 -7.69 -7.55 -6.25
CA VAL A 85 -7.13 -8.89 -6.16
C VAL A 85 -7.30 -9.35 -4.72
N ASP A 86 -8.02 -10.44 -4.54
CA ASP A 86 -8.32 -11.05 -3.25
C ASP A 86 -8.09 -12.56 -3.33
N GLY A 87 -8.05 -13.24 -2.18
CA GLY A 87 -7.87 -14.68 -2.06
C GLY A 87 -6.41 -15.14 -2.03
N SER A 88 -5.43 -14.23 -2.00
CA SER A 88 -4.05 -14.57 -1.68
C SER A 88 -3.96 -14.97 -0.21
N PHE A 89 -3.24 -16.06 0.07
CA PHE A 89 -3.08 -16.57 1.42
C PHE A 89 -2.16 -15.66 2.24
N ASP A 90 -2.55 -15.44 3.49
CA ASP A 90 -1.62 -14.90 4.47
C ASP A 90 -0.50 -15.94 4.72
N CYS A 91 0.75 -15.52 4.57
CA CYS A 91 1.91 -16.38 4.72
C CYS A 91 2.51 -16.23 6.12
N GLU A 92 2.72 -17.34 6.82
CA GLU A 92 3.40 -17.32 8.12
C GLU A 92 4.86 -16.83 7.98
N PRO A 93 5.46 -16.32 9.06
CA PRO A 93 6.85 -15.86 9.03
C PRO A 93 7.81 -16.93 8.51
N GLY A 94 8.48 -16.63 7.40
CA GLY A 94 9.41 -17.54 6.72
C GLY A 94 8.85 -18.18 5.45
N ASP A 95 7.53 -18.12 5.25
CA ASP A 95 6.87 -18.60 4.04
C ASP A 95 6.71 -17.48 3.00
N SER A 96 6.46 -17.86 1.75
CA SER A 96 6.12 -16.91 0.69
C SER A 96 5.27 -17.58 -0.38
N ASP A 97 4.16 -16.94 -0.75
CA ASP A 97 3.42 -17.29 -1.96
C ASP A 97 4.03 -16.57 -3.16
N ARG A 98 4.70 -17.33 -4.04
CA ARG A 98 5.34 -16.78 -5.24
C ARG A 98 4.38 -16.69 -6.44
N SER A 99 3.15 -17.17 -6.31
CA SER A 99 2.15 -17.14 -7.38
C SER A 99 1.52 -15.75 -7.55
N VAL A 100 1.40 -14.98 -6.45
CA VAL A 100 0.88 -13.62 -6.44
C VAL A 100 1.88 -12.67 -5.78
N GLY A 101 2.83 -12.15 -6.56
CA GLY A 101 3.95 -11.36 -6.04
C GLY A 101 3.56 -10.04 -5.32
N VAL A 102 2.33 -9.56 -5.49
CA VAL A 102 1.79 -8.34 -4.85
C VAL A 102 0.86 -8.63 -3.67
N GLY A 103 0.47 -9.91 -3.48
CA GLY A 103 -0.56 -10.32 -2.52
C GLY A 103 -1.95 -9.75 -2.86
N ASN A 104 -2.82 -9.67 -1.84
CA ASN A 104 -4.10 -8.99 -1.98
C ASN A 104 -3.88 -7.49 -2.22
N MET A 105 -4.67 -6.90 -3.12
CA MET A 105 -4.53 -5.50 -3.48
C MET A 105 -5.82 -4.86 -3.98
N VAL A 106 -5.90 -3.54 -3.84
CA VAL A 106 -6.97 -2.71 -4.38
C VAL A 106 -6.37 -1.53 -5.14
N ILE A 107 -6.90 -1.25 -6.33
CA ILE A 107 -6.62 -0.03 -7.10
C ILE A 107 -7.85 0.87 -7.06
N ILE A 108 -7.64 2.13 -6.71
CA ILE A 108 -8.68 3.16 -6.71
C ILE A 108 -8.36 4.20 -7.80
N ASP A 109 -9.32 4.46 -8.70
CA ASP A 109 -9.30 5.58 -9.65
C ASP A 109 -9.89 6.83 -8.99
N HIS A 110 -9.07 7.87 -8.84
CA HIS A 110 -9.49 9.16 -8.26
C HIS A 110 -10.16 10.11 -9.26
N LYS A 111 -10.47 9.62 -10.47
CA LYS A 111 -11.19 10.33 -11.55
C LYS A 111 -10.48 11.60 -12.07
N ASN A 112 -9.18 11.73 -11.83
CA ASN A 112 -8.36 12.88 -12.22
C ASN A 112 -7.00 12.48 -12.85
N GLY A 113 -6.90 11.22 -13.27
CA GLY A 113 -5.69 10.60 -13.80
C GLY A 113 -4.74 10.06 -12.74
N GLU A 114 -5.10 10.13 -11.45
CA GLU A 114 -4.35 9.52 -10.35
C GLU A 114 -4.99 8.23 -9.88
N TYR A 115 -4.15 7.29 -9.50
CA TYR A 115 -4.55 6.00 -8.96
C TYR A 115 -3.80 5.75 -7.64
N SER A 116 -4.50 5.19 -6.67
CA SER A 116 -3.89 4.61 -5.48
C SER A 116 -3.82 3.10 -5.62
N LEU A 117 -2.70 2.51 -5.20
CA LEU A 117 -2.53 1.08 -5.03
C LEU A 117 -2.30 0.80 -3.54
N SER A 118 -3.16 -0.01 -2.95
CA SER A 118 -2.95 -0.61 -1.63
C SER A 118 -2.70 -2.10 -1.84
N CYS A 119 -1.55 -2.60 -1.42
CA CYS A 119 -1.15 -4.00 -1.61
C CYS A 119 -0.62 -4.62 -0.31
N THR A 120 -0.45 -5.94 -0.31
CA THR A 120 -0.09 -6.71 0.90
C THR A 120 -1.10 -6.50 2.03
N VAL A 121 -2.38 -6.29 1.68
CA VAL A 121 -3.46 -6.19 2.66
C VAL A 121 -3.87 -7.59 3.12
N TYR A 122 -4.30 -7.71 4.37
CA TYR A 122 -4.73 -8.98 4.95
C TYR A 122 -5.89 -9.60 4.18
N ALA A 123 -5.89 -10.93 4.05
CA ALA A 123 -7.02 -11.66 3.51
C ALA A 123 -8.30 -11.39 4.33
N ASN A 124 -9.46 -11.31 3.67
CA ASN A 124 -10.78 -11.04 4.26
C ASN A 124 -11.09 -9.59 4.71
N GLN A 125 -10.45 -8.56 4.13
CA GLN A 125 -11.02 -7.21 4.19
C GLN A 125 -12.25 -7.12 3.25
N GLY A 126 -13.36 -7.73 3.67
CA GLY A 126 -14.55 -8.00 2.85
C GLY A 126 -15.33 -6.80 2.31
N GLU A 127 -14.86 -5.57 2.50
CA GLU A 127 -15.54 -4.34 2.05
C GLU A 127 -15.11 -3.86 0.66
N TRP A 128 -14.03 -4.39 0.10
CA TRP A 128 -13.47 -3.89 -1.18
C TRP A 128 -14.00 -4.59 -2.43
N SER A 129 -14.91 -5.56 -2.29
CA SER A 129 -15.34 -6.42 -3.40
C SER A 129 -16.42 -5.82 -4.33
N ASN A 130 -16.94 -4.63 -4.02
CA ASN A 130 -17.99 -3.98 -4.82
C ASN A 130 -17.48 -2.69 -5.48
N PRO A 131 -17.65 -2.48 -6.81
CA PRO A 131 -17.12 -1.32 -7.55
C PRO A 131 -17.81 0.04 -7.24
N ASP A 132 -18.27 0.22 -6.01
CA ASP A 132 -18.98 1.41 -5.57
C ASP A 132 -18.04 2.61 -5.38
N GLN A 133 -18.63 3.80 -5.27
CA GLN A 133 -17.89 4.99 -4.89
C GLN A 133 -17.34 4.82 -3.47
N ILE A 134 -16.03 4.94 -3.32
CA ILE A 134 -15.39 4.93 -2.01
C ILE A 134 -15.12 6.36 -1.58
N ARG A 135 -15.38 6.61 -0.30
CA ARG A 135 -14.99 7.85 0.36
C ARG A 135 -13.81 7.57 1.28
N ALA A 136 -12.82 8.46 1.27
CA ALA A 136 -11.89 8.52 2.38
C ALA A 136 -12.71 8.88 3.63
N ASN A 137 -12.82 7.96 4.58
CA ASN A 137 -13.45 8.24 5.86
C ASN A 137 -12.54 9.22 6.62
N THR A 138 -12.85 10.50 6.53
CA THR A 138 -12.22 11.54 7.33
C THR A 138 -12.78 11.50 8.75
N PHE A 139 -11.90 11.40 9.74
CA PHE A 139 -12.20 11.71 11.13
C PHE A 139 -12.41 13.20 11.35
#